data_AF-A0A1J3G7A0-F1
#
_entry.id   AF-A0A1J3G7A0-F1
#
_cell.length_a   1.000
_cell.length_b   1.000
_cell.length_c   1.000
_cell.angle_alpha   90.00
_cell.angle_beta   90.00
_cell.angle_gamma   90.00
#
_symmetry.space_group_name_H-M   'P 1'
#
loop_
_entity.id
_entity.type
_entity.pdbx_description
1 polymer ?
#
loop_
_entity_poly.entity_id
_entity_poly.type
_entity_poly.pdbx_seq_one_letter_code
_entity_poly.pdbx_strand_id
1 'polypeptide(L)'
;MTNDNWTDAECRYFFDLFEGEKKKGNKTKAGMNQTGKDFIAKKFEEKFGKKHIWNIFRNKYDTSRRIYARYKKLIYNRTGLGYDAMGRIDMSEDWWEQRKQEWPEAVNYKNKMLANMDVYDREFGAIVVTGAEGWSAQQGEASLDSRVGTENNDDEADSVDMQVPIEETQNRVGCSRPKRKRKEVDPATEISIARNVILEQKNKLVAHMVERDDRSSVENVLEVLNDLPGVRKWSPFHSGAVDHLLADLANRQGFMAFPSVEDKISYLEHITGRKLDD
;
A
#
# COMPACT_ATOMS: atom_id res chain seq x y z
N MET A 1 2.35 25.33 5.19
CA MET A 1 2.38 24.12 4.32
C MET A 1 2.81 24.59 2.94
N THR A 2 3.97 24.16 2.46
CA THR A 2 4.48 24.58 1.14
C THR A 2 3.59 24.00 0.05
N ASN A 3 2.74 24.84 -0.55
CA ASN A 3 2.08 24.54 -1.82
C ASN A 3 3.18 24.43 -2.88
N ASP A 4 3.75 23.23 -3.01
CA ASP A 4 4.65 22.90 -4.11
C ASP A 4 3.82 22.90 -5.40
N ASN A 5 3.76 24.07 -6.04
CA ASN A 5 2.97 24.39 -7.23
C ASN A 5 3.56 23.70 -8.48
N TRP A 6 3.47 22.37 -8.52
CA TRP A 6 3.82 21.54 -9.67
C TRP A 6 2.65 21.49 -10.64
N THR A 7 2.86 22.01 -11.83
CA THR A 7 1.96 21.81 -12.96
C THR A 7 2.04 20.39 -13.51
N ASP A 8 1.03 19.97 -14.26
CA ASP A 8 1.02 18.65 -14.89
C ASP A 8 2.16 18.49 -15.91
N ALA A 9 2.51 19.56 -16.61
CA ALA A 9 3.63 19.60 -17.56
C ALA A 9 4.99 19.43 -16.88
N GLU A 10 5.19 20.07 -15.72
CA GLU A 10 6.40 19.91 -14.91
C GLU A 10 6.53 18.49 -14.37
N CYS A 11 5.42 17.92 -13.89
CA CYS A 11 5.40 16.54 -13.41
C CYS A 11 5.81 15.57 -14.52
N ARG A 12 5.17 15.68 -15.69
CA ARG A 12 5.46 14.84 -16.85
C ARG A 12 6.93 14.91 -17.25
N TYR A 13 7.45 16.13 -17.40
CA TYR A 13 8.85 16.33 -17.78
C TYR A 13 9.84 15.77 -16.75
N PHE A 14 9.54 15.91 -15.46
CA PHE A 14 10.37 15.31 -14.41
C PHE A 14 10.44 13.78 -14.56
N PHE A 15 9.30 13.11 -14.77
CA PHE A 15 9.27 11.66 -14.96
C PHE A 15 9.96 11.22 -16.25
N ASP A 16 9.86 11.99 -17.34
CA ASP A 16 10.59 11.71 -18.58
C ASP A 16 12.11 11.78 -18.37
N LEU A 17 12.60 12.80 -17.65
CA LEU A 17 14.02 12.90 -17.27
C LEU A 17 14.44 11.74 -16.36
N PHE A 18 13.60 11.40 -15.38
CA PHE A 18 13.87 10.32 -14.44
C PHE A 18 13.98 8.96 -15.14
N GLU A 19 13.08 8.67 -16.07
CA GLU A 19 13.10 7.46 -16.90
C GLU A 19 14.36 7.42 -17.77
N GLY A 20 14.73 8.56 -18.37
CA GLY A 20 15.97 8.70 -19.14
C GLY A 20 17.23 8.37 -18.33
N GLU A 21 17.34 8.92 -17.12
CA GLU A 21 18.49 8.66 -16.24
C GLU A 21 18.51 7.22 -15.70
N LYS A 22 17.34 6.63 -15.44
CA LYS A 22 17.20 5.22 -15.07
C LYS A 22 17.74 4.30 -16.17
N LYS A 23 17.42 4.58 -17.44
CA LYS A 23 17.92 3.83 -18.62
C LYS A 23 19.44 3.96 -18.80
N LYS A 24 20.04 5.07 -18.38
CA LYS A 24 21.50 5.27 -18.37
C LYS A 24 22.22 4.56 -17.21
N GLY A 25 21.50 3.88 -16.32
CA GLY A 25 22.07 3.18 -15.16
C GLY A 25 22.33 4.08 -13.96
N ASN A 26 21.84 5.32 -13.97
CA ASN A 26 22.05 6.26 -12.87
C ASN A 26 21.13 6.01 -11.66
N LYS A 27 20.16 5.10 -11.79
CA LYS A 27 19.32 4.61 -10.69
C LYS A 27 19.92 3.35 -10.07
N THR A 28 20.44 3.45 -8.85
CA THR A 28 20.91 2.31 -8.04
C THR A 28 19.79 1.75 -7.17
N LYS A 29 20.05 0.65 -6.44
CA LYS A 29 19.12 0.12 -5.43
C LYS A 29 18.79 1.16 -4.36
N ALA A 30 19.76 1.98 -3.95
CA ALA A 30 19.59 3.01 -2.91
C ALA A 30 18.84 4.27 -3.40
N GLY A 31 18.80 4.54 -4.71
CA GLY A 31 18.20 5.76 -5.24
C GLY A 31 18.86 6.24 -6.51
N MET A 32 18.51 7.45 -6.95
CA MET A 32 19.24 8.13 -8.03
C MET A 32 20.65 8.47 -7.52
N ASN A 33 21.70 8.21 -8.30
CA ASN A 33 23.07 8.60 -7.99
C ASN A 33 23.26 10.13 -8.16
N GLN A 34 24.38 10.68 -7.71
CA GLN A 34 24.60 12.13 -7.74
C GLN A 34 24.56 12.69 -9.17
N THR A 35 25.18 12.00 -10.14
CA THR A 35 25.17 12.38 -11.56
C THR A 35 23.76 12.54 -12.11
N GLY A 36 22.86 11.58 -11.85
CA GLY A 36 21.47 11.64 -12.27
C GLY A 36 20.69 12.76 -11.56
N LYS A 37 20.95 12.98 -10.25
CA LYS A 37 20.33 14.08 -9.50
C LYS A 37 20.69 15.44 -10.08
N ASP A 38 21.98 15.66 -10.34
CA ASP A 38 22.50 16.92 -10.87
C ASP A 38 21.99 17.16 -12.30
N PHE A 39 21.94 16.11 -13.12
CA PHE A 39 21.39 16.19 -14.47
C PHE A 39 19.91 16.58 -14.46
N ILE A 40 19.10 15.91 -13.63
CA ILE A 40 17.66 16.21 -13.51
C ILE A 40 17.45 17.63 -13.02
N ALA A 41 18.15 18.04 -11.95
CA ALA A 41 18.02 19.39 -11.40
C ALA A 41 18.38 20.46 -12.42
N LYS A 42 19.51 20.31 -13.13
CA LYS A 42 19.97 21.22 -14.16
C LYS A 42 18.97 21.31 -15.32
N LYS A 43 18.53 20.17 -15.86
CA LYS A 43 17.58 20.13 -16.99
C LYS A 43 16.20 20.66 -16.64
N PHE A 44 15.79 20.53 -15.40
CA PHE A 44 14.54 21.07 -14.90
C PHE A 44 14.62 22.60 -14.77
N GLU A 45 15.71 23.12 -14.21
CA GLU A 45 15.98 24.56 -14.12
C GLU A 45 16.09 25.20 -15.51
N GLU A 46 16.80 24.57 -16.46
CA GLU A 46 16.90 25.04 -17.85
C GLU A 46 15.53 25.18 -18.53
N LYS A 47 14.58 24.29 -18.24
CA LYS A 47 13.27 24.27 -18.92
C LYS A 47 12.23 25.17 -18.27
N PHE A 48 12.20 25.22 -16.93
CA PHE A 48 11.14 25.91 -16.19
C PHE A 48 11.64 27.13 -15.41
N GLY A 49 12.94 27.42 -15.42
CA GLY A 49 13.56 28.49 -14.62
C GLY A 49 13.46 28.26 -13.11
N LYS A 50 13.03 27.06 -12.68
CA LYS A 50 12.81 26.72 -11.27
C LYS A 50 13.97 25.90 -10.75
N LYS A 51 14.74 26.49 -9.84
CA LYS A 51 15.79 25.80 -9.12
C LYS A 51 15.18 24.98 -7.97
N HIS A 52 15.41 23.67 -8.00
CA HIS A 52 14.91 22.76 -6.98
C HIS A 52 16.05 21.92 -6.41
N ILE A 53 16.06 21.79 -5.08
CA ILE A 53 16.91 20.80 -4.41
C ILE A 53 16.34 19.40 -4.66
N TRP A 54 17.21 18.38 -4.66
CA TRP A 54 16.81 16.99 -4.93
C TRP A 54 15.63 16.52 -4.08
N ASN A 55 15.52 17.00 -2.85
CA ASN A 55 14.46 16.59 -1.93
C ASN A 55 13.05 16.94 -2.45
N ILE A 56 12.89 18.03 -3.22
CA ILE A 56 11.61 18.40 -3.82
C ILE A 56 11.21 17.38 -4.89
N PHE A 57 12.15 16.99 -5.76
CA PHE A 57 11.93 15.92 -6.75
C PHE A 57 11.61 14.58 -6.11
N ARG A 58 12.32 14.22 -5.03
CA ARG A 58 12.05 13.01 -4.24
C ARG A 58 10.63 13.03 -3.67
N ASN A 59 10.25 14.13 -3.02
CA ASN A 59 8.91 14.31 -2.45
C ASN A 59 7.82 14.24 -3.52
N LYS A 60 8.07 14.83 -4.70
CA LYS A 60 7.16 14.74 -5.84
C LYS A 60 7.00 13.30 -6.33
N TYR A 61 8.10 12.58 -6.53
CA TYR A 61 8.09 11.17 -6.92
C TYR A 61 7.29 10.31 -5.91
N ASP A 62 7.55 10.48 -4.62
CA ASP A 62 6.84 9.73 -3.56
C ASP A 62 5.35 10.09 -3.48
N THR A 63 5.01 11.36 -3.71
CA THR A 63 3.61 11.79 -3.75
C THR A 63 2.88 11.25 -4.96
N SER A 64 3.49 11.29 -6.14
CA SER A 64 2.94 10.68 -7.36
C SER A 64 2.74 9.17 -7.20
N ARG A 65 3.70 8.47 -6.59
CA ARG A 65 3.57 7.03 -6.27
C ARG A 65 2.38 6.76 -5.34
N ARG A 66 2.20 7.56 -4.29
CA ARG A 66 1.05 7.44 -3.37
C ARG A 66 -0.28 7.70 -4.09
N ILE A 67 -0.34 8.71 -4.96
CA ILE A 67 -1.53 9.01 -5.77
C ILE A 67 -1.88 7.83 -6.67
N TYR A 68 -0.89 7.30 -7.40
CA TYR A 68 -1.09 6.16 -8.28
C TYR A 68 -1.52 4.90 -7.53
N ALA A 69 -0.91 4.58 -6.38
CA ALA A 69 -1.31 3.43 -5.57
C ALA A 69 -2.76 3.55 -5.07
N ARG A 70 -3.18 4.73 -4.62
CA ARG A 70 -4.56 5.00 -4.21
C ARG A 70 -5.53 4.87 -5.38
N TYR A 71 -5.14 5.33 -6.57
CA TYR A 71 -5.93 5.13 -7.78
C TYR A 71 -6.05 3.66 -8.16
N LYS A 72 -4.95 2.89 -8.19
CA LYS A 72 -5.01 1.45 -8.47
C LYS A 72 -5.90 0.74 -7.46
N LYS A 73 -5.85 1.12 -6.17
CA LYS A 73 -6.78 0.65 -5.16
C LYS A 73 -8.23 1.01 -5.50
N LEU A 74 -8.50 2.23 -6.01
CA LEU A 74 -9.83 2.73 -6.42
C LEU A 74 -10.42 1.99 -7.62
N ILE A 75 -9.59 1.46 -8.52
CA ILE A 75 -10.05 0.72 -9.71
C ILE A 75 -9.87 -0.80 -9.60
N TYR A 76 -9.31 -1.29 -8.50
CA TYR A 76 -9.04 -2.71 -8.27
C TYR A 76 -10.31 -3.56 -8.31
N ASN A 77 -10.30 -4.64 -9.10
CA ASN A 77 -11.43 -5.57 -9.31
C ASN A 77 -12.74 -4.88 -9.73
N ARG A 78 -12.63 -3.86 -10.58
CA ARG A 78 -13.79 -3.18 -11.18
C ARG A 78 -13.73 -3.31 -12.69
N THR A 79 -14.84 -3.74 -13.27
CA THR A 79 -15.08 -3.80 -14.71
C THR A 79 -15.95 -2.62 -15.14
N GLY A 80 -15.82 -2.19 -16.40
CA GLY A 80 -16.70 -1.14 -16.96
C GLY A 80 -16.44 0.28 -16.45
N LEU A 81 -15.18 0.63 -16.14
CA LEU A 81 -14.84 2.00 -15.73
C LEU A 81 -15.07 2.98 -16.90
N GLY A 82 -16.00 3.91 -16.71
CA GLY A 82 -16.19 5.07 -17.57
C GLY A 82 -15.23 6.20 -17.21
N TYR A 83 -14.84 6.99 -18.20
CA TYR A 83 -14.10 8.23 -18.01
C TYR A 83 -14.80 9.36 -18.77
N ASP A 84 -14.88 10.53 -18.15
CA ASP A 84 -15.42 11.71 -18.82
C ASP A 84 -14.41 12.33 -19.79
N ALA A 85 -14.85 13.34 -20.56
CA ALA A 85 -13.99 14.08 -21.50
C ALA A 85 -12.79 14.79 -20.83
N MET A 86 -12.81 14.92 -19.50
CA MET A 86 -11.74 15.51 -18.69
C MET A 86 -10.82 14.43 -18.07
N GLY A 87 -11.07 13.14 -18.33
CA GLY A 87 -10.28 12.02 -17.77
C GLY A 87 -10.57 11.72 -16.30
N ARG A 88 -11.69 12.18 -15.74
CA ARG A 88 -12.20 11.80 -14.41
C ARG A 88 -12.98 10.49 -14.51
N ILE A 89 -13.05 9.74 -13.42
CA ILE A 89 -13.87 8.51 -13.36
C ILE A 89 -15.34 8.91 -13.43
N ASP A 90 -16.02 8.47 -14.49
CA ASP A 90 -17.45 8.69 -14.72
C ASP A 90 -18.20 7.39 -14.45
N MET A 91 -18.77 7.29 -13.25
CA MET A 91 -19.46 6.11 -12.73
C MET A 91 -20.73 6.55 -11.98
N SER A 92 -21.70 5.65 -11.85
CA SER A 92 -22.96 5.91 -11.13
C SER A 92 -22.75 6.24 -9.66
N GLU A 93 -23.73 6.92 -9.05
CA GLU A 93 -23.68 7.25 -7.62
C GLU A 93 -23.60 5.99 -6.75
N ASP A 94 -24.39 4.97 -7.07
CA ASP A 94 -24.38 3.67 -6.40
C ASP A 94 -22.98 3.04 -6.36
N TRP A 95 -22.21 3.17 -7.45
CA TRP A 95 -20.83 2.69 -7.50
C TRP A 95 -19.93 3.45 -6.51
N TRP A 96 -20.09 4.78 -6.44
CA TRP A 96 -19.34 5.61 -5.50
C TRP A 96 -19.74 5.37 -4.04
N GLU A 97 -21.01 5.08 -3.76
CA GLU A 97 -21.51 4.73 -2.43
C GLU A 97 -20.93 3.38 -1.96
N GLN A 98 -20.97 2.36 -2.83
CA GLN A 98 -20.30 1.09 -2.57
C GLN A 98 -18.81 1.31 -2.29
N ARG A 99 -18.18 2.21 -3.06
CA ARG A 99 -16.76 2.50 -2.90
C ARG A 99 -16.45 3.21 -1.60
N LYS A 100 -17.32 4.12 -1.16
CA LYS A 100 -17.23 4.80 0.13
C LYS A 100 -17.37 3.81 1.29
N GLN A 101 -18.22 2.79 1.15
CA GLN A 101 -18.38 1.75 2.17
C GLN A 101 -17.10 0.91 2.34
N GLU A 102 -16.42 0.57 1.25
CA GLU A 102 -15.16 -0.18 1.27
C GLU A 102 -13.94 0.68 1.63
N TRP A 103 -13.94 1.92 1.15
CA TRP A 103 -12.86 2.88 1.33
C TRP A 103 -13.43 4.30 1.41
N PRO A 104 -13.71 4.81 2.62
CA PRO A 104 -14.36 6.12 2.80
C PRO A 104 -13.64 7.30 2.13
N GLU A 105 -12.31 7.23 2.01
CA GLU A 105 -11.50 8.27 1.36
C GLU A 105 -11.65 8.29 -0.17
N ALA A 106 -12.31 7.29 -0.77
CA ALA A 106 -12.57 7.22 -2.21
C ALA A 106 -13.36 8.43 -2.72
N VAL A 107 -14.25 8.98 -1.89
CA VAL A 107 -15.07 10.16 -2.22
C VAL A 107 -14.21 11.36 -2.60
N ASN A 108 -12.99 11.47 -2.06
CA ASN A 108 -12.06 12.55 -2.37
C ASN A 108 -11.53 12.50 -3.81
N TYR A 109 -11.82 11.45 -4.58
CA TYR A 109 -11.37 11.25 -5.96
C TYR A 109 -12.48 11.43 -6.99
N LYS A 110 -13.74 11.55 -6.56
CA LYS A 110 -14.90 11.68 -7.47
C LYS A 110 -14.76 12.82 -8.47
N ASN A 111 -14.25 13.97 -8.02
CA ASN A 111 -14.08 15.17 -8.85
C ASN A 111 -12.64 15.45 -9.23
N LYS A 112 -11.69 14.55 -8.92
CA LYS A 112 -10.27 14.80 -9.18
C LYS A 112 -9.88 14.33 -10.57
N MET A 113 -9.42 15.27 -11.39
CA MET A 113 -8.70 14.94 -12.61
C MET A 113 -7.37 14.27 -12.23
N LEU A 114 -7.14 13.10 -12.81
CA LEU A 114 -5.91 12.34 -12.59
C LEU A 114 -5.01 12.52 -13.82
N ALA A 115 -4.26 13.61 -13.82
CA ALA A 115 -3.27 13.86 -14.86
C ALA A 115 -2.07 12.90 -14.71
N ASN A 116 -1.39 12.65 -15.83
CA ASN A 116 -0.15 11.87 -15.92
C ASN A 116 -0.26 10.39 -15.47
N MET A 117 -1.46 9.80 -15.50
CA MET A 117 -1.64 8.41 -15.10
C MET A 117 -0.94 7.42 -16.02
N ASP A 118 -0.83 7.74 -17.32
CA ASP A 118 -0.05 6.98 -18.30
C ASP A 118 1.44 6.90 -17.92
N VAL A 119 1.99 8.02 -17.43
CA VAL A 119 3.37 8.11 -16.96
C VAL A 119 3.56 7.32 -15.67
N TYR A 120 2.61 7.43 -14.74
CA TYR A 120 2.65 6.70 -13.47
C TYR A 120 2.50 5.20 -13.68
N ASP A 121 1.66 4.76 -14.61
CA ASP A 121 1.49 3.35 -14.94
C ASP A 121 2.78 2.76 -15.52
N ARG A 122 3.47 3.49 -16.40
CA ARG A 122 4.77 3.09 -16.91
C ARG A 122 5.83 2.96 -15.82
N GLU A 123 5.91 3.93 -14.91
CA GLU A 123 6.97 3.95 -13.89
C GLU A 123 6.66 3.04 -12.69
N PHE A 124 5.40 2.94 -12.27
CA PHE A 124 4.99 2.24 -11.05
C PHE A 124 4.17 0.98 -11.28
N GLY A 125 3.64 0.73 -12.49
CA GLY A 125 2.72 -0.38 -12.76
C GLY A 125 3.29 -1.74 -12.38
N ALA A 126 4.55 -2.02 -12.74
CA ALA A 126 5.24 -3.25 -12.35
C ALA A 126 5.50 -3.36 -10.83
N ILE A 127 5.57 -2.22 -10.12
CA ILE A 127 5.88 -2.16 -8.68
C ILE A 127 4.60 -2.29 -7.83
N VAL A 128 3.46 -1.86 -8.37
CA VAL A 128 2.18 -1.78 -7.63
C VAL A 128 1.27 -2.98 -7.90
N VAL A 129 1.50 -3.76 -8.95
CA VAL A 129 0.75 -5.00 -9.24
C VAL A 129 1.14 -6.15 -8.30
N THR A 130 2.33 -6.14 -7.72
CA THR A 130 2.68 -7.04 -6.61
C THR A 130 2.04 -6.53 -5.32
N GLY A 131 0.88 -7.08 -4.98
CA GLY A 131 0.09 -6.76 -3.78
C GLY A 131 0.73 -7.11 -2.43
N ALA A 132 2.06 -7.08 -2.32
CA ALA A 132 2.81 -7.28 -1.10
C ALA A 132 3.73 -6.07 -0.84
N GLU A 133 3.34 -5.24 0.13
CA GLU A 133 4.29 -4.61 1.07
C GLU A 133 5.42 -3.75 0.48
N GLY A 134 5.07 -2.55 0.04
CA GLY A 134 6.02 -1.45 -0.18
C GLY A 134 6.30 -0.56 1.05
N TRP A 135 6.08 -1.05 2.27
CA TRP A 135 6.57 -0.39 3.49
C TRP A 135 8.04 -0.80 3.70
N SER A 136 8.97 -0.18 2.99
CA SER A 136 10.35 -0.19 3.46
C SER A 136 10.46 0.84 4.59
N ALA A 137 10.30 0.35 5.82
CA ALA A 137 10.65 1.05 7.06
C ALA A 137 12.17 1.05 7.24
N GLN A 138 12.90 1.67 6.32
CA GLN A 138 14.35 1.85 6.42
C GLN A 138 14.73 3.29 6.06
N GLN A 139 14.26 4.26 6.85
CA GLN A 139 15.02 5.45 7.24
C GLN A 139 14.48 5.86 8.62
N GLY A 140 14.89 5.10 9.64
CA GLY A 140 14.70 5.48 11.03
C GLY A 140 15.65 6.61 11.40
N GLU A 141 15.03 7.66 11.92
CA GLU A 141 15.49 8.47 13.06
C GLU A 141 16.65 9.44 12.84
N ALA A 142 16.29 10.71 12.67
CA ALA A 142 16.92 11.78 13.41
C ALA A 142 15.81 12.73 13.92
N SER A 143 15.56 12.61 15.22
CA SER A 143 15.03 13.60 16.16
C SER A 143 14.23 14.78 15.59
N LEU A 144 12.93 14.83 15.89
CA LEU A 144 12.30 16.10 16.25
C LEU A 144 11.34 15.87 17.42
N ASP A 145 11.81 16.38 18.55
CA ASP A 145 11.10 16.59 19.79
C ASP A 145 9.82 17.42 19.61
N SER A 146 8.96 17.23 20.59
CA SER A 146 7.60 17.64 20.82
C SER A 146 7.19 19.09 20.51
N ARG A 147 5.99 19.15 19.89
CA ARG A 147 4.79 19.93 20.29
C ARG A 147 4.85 21.48 20.30
N VAL A 148 4.14 22.05 19.31
CA VAL A 148 3.06 23.09 19.36
C VAL A 148 3.22 24.16 20.45
N GLY A 149 3.20 25.46 20.22
CA GLY A 149 2.77 26.39 19.14
C GLY A 149 2.83 27.78 19.81
N THR A 150 3.11 28.89 19.14
CA THR A 150 2.10 29.75 18.50
C THR A 150 2.75 31.13 18.35
N GLU A 151 2.82 31.61 17.10
CA GLU A 151 2.69 32.99 16.63
C GLU A 151 3.66 34.12 17.09
N ASN A 152 4.36 34.61 16.06
CA ASN A 152 4.56 36.02 15.66
C ASN A 152 5.79 36.82 16.10
N ASN A 153 6.35 37.43 15.05
CA ASN A 153 7.09 38.69 14.91
C ASN A 153 8.62 38.70 14.98
N ASP A 154 9.14 39.34 13.92
CA ASP A 154 10.47 39.84 13.67
C ASP A 154 11.08 40.58 14.87
N ASP A 155 12.35 40.33 15.19
CA ASP A 155 13.44 41.28 14.93
C ASP A 155 14.77 40.76 15.53
N GLU A 156 15.84 41.18 14.88
CA GLU A 156 17.25 40.89 15.14
C GLU A 156 17.82 41.43 16.46
N ALA A 157 19.00 40.90 16.81
CA ALA A 157 20.03 41.45 17.69
C ALA A 157 19.91 41.30 19.23
N ASP A 158 20.70 40.34 19.72
CA ASP A 158 21.85 40.48 20.64
C ASP A 158 21.67 41.05 22.08
N SER A 159 22.15 40.21 23.01
CA SER A 159 22.88 40.52 24.26
C SER A 159 22.16 40.80 25.61
N VAL A 160 22.64 40.01 26.60
CA VAL A 160 22.87 40.21 28.06
C VAL A 160 21.74 40.44 29.10
N ASP A 161 21.61 39.42 29.95
CA ASP A 161 21.89 39.39 31.41
C ASP A 161 20.98 40.11 32.46
N MET A 162 20.57 39.28 33.44
CA MET A 162 20.28 39.53 34.87
C MET A 162 19.01 40.27 35.38
N GLN A 163 18.33 39.49 36.24
CA GLN A 163 17.82 39.82 37.60
C GLN A 163 16.43 40.46 37.83
N VAL A 164 15.64 39.68 38.59
CA VAL A 164 14.53 39.96 39.55
C VAL A 164 14.76 41.21 40.44
N PRO A 165 13.83 41.70 41.31
CA PRO A 165 12.45 41.24 41.68
C PRO A 165 11.45 42.39 42.04
N ILE A 166 10.32 42.01 42.66
CA ILE A 166 9.51 42.71 43.71
C ILE A 166 8.10 43.16 43.25
N GLU A 167 7.06 42.38 43.61
CA GLU A 167 6.02 42.60 44.67
C GLU A 167 4.89 43.54 44.17
N GLU A 168 3.60 43.39 44.48
CA GLU A 168 2.97 43.13 45.78
C GLU A 168 1.45 42.87 45.62
N THR A 169 0.86 42.01 46.47
CA THR A 169 -0.55 42.02 46.99
C THR A 169 -1.76 41.85 46.00
N GLN A 170 -2.88 41.16 46.31
CA GLN A 170 -3.50 40.72 47.57
C GLN A 170 -4.65 39.71 47.29
N ASN A 171 -4.73 38.65 48.11
CA ASN A 171 -5.90 37.93 48.66
C ASN A 171 -7.21 37.70 47.85
N ARG A 172 -7.64 36.43 47.73
CA ARG A 172 -8.76 35.86 48.53
C ARG A 172 -9.06 34.36 48.22
N VAL A 173 -9.15 33.62 49.33
CA VAL A 173 -9.64 32.26 49.65
C VAL A 173 -10.66 31.60 48.70
N GLY A 174 -10.48 30.29 48.42
CA GLY A 174 -11.53 29.44 47.84
C GLY A 174 -11.18 27.96 47.58
N CYS A 175 -11.24 27.15 48.63
CA CYS A 175 -11.51 25.70 48.75
C CYS A 175 -11.31 24.72 47.55
N SER A 176 -10.56 23.65 47.88
CA SER A 176 -10.19 22.45 47.13
C SER A 176 -11.31 21.67 46.43
N ARG A 177 -11.06 21.27 45.16
CA ARG A 177 -11.68 20.08 44.52
C ARG A 177 -10.59 19.23 43.86
N PRO A 178 -10.43 17.94 44.21
CA PRO A 178 -9.45 17.08 43.56
C PRO A 178 -9.93 16.73 42.15
N LYS A 179 -9.30 17.31 41.13
CA LYS A 179 -9.46 16.84 39.75
C LYS A 179 -8.90 15.42 39.66
N ARG A 180 -9.80 14.45 39.52
CA ARG A 180 -9.48 13.08 39.09
C ARG A 180 -8.55 13.18 37.88
N LYS A 181 -7.27 12.82 38.05
CA LYS A 181 -6.35 12.56 36.95
C LYS A 181 -6.93 11.40 36.15
N ARG A 182 -7.66 11.72 35.08
CA ARG A 182 -7.93 10.76 34.02
C ARG A 182 -6.56 10.44 33.44
N LYS A 183 -6.15 9.18 33.53
CA LYS A 183 -4.92 8.69 32.91
C LYS A 183 -5.18 8.76 31.39
N GLU A 184 -4.94 9.93 30.80
CA GLU A 184 -4.90 10.07 29.35
C GLU A 184 -3.76 9.17 28.89
N VAL A 185 -4.13 8.03 28.30
CA VAL A 185 -3.18 7.21 27.57
C VAL A 185 -2.78 8.05 26.37
N ASP A 186 -1.48 8.29 26.24
CA ASP A 186 -0.90 9.05 25.14
C ASP A 186 -1.46 8.51 23.80
N PRO A 187 -2.03 9.36 22.93
CA PRO A 187 -2.53 8.96 21.61
C PRO A 187 -1.52 8.11 20.82
N ALA A 188 -0.22 8.31 21.03
CA ALA A 188 0.83 7.50 20.43
C ALA A 188 0.81 6.03 20.89
N THR A 189 0.42 5.78 22.14
CA THR A 189 0.29 4.43 22.72
C THR A 189 -0.95 3.73 22.18
N GLU A 190 -2.09 4.43 22.05
CA GLU A 190 -3.30 3.88 21.43
C GLU A 190 -3.10 3.54 19.95
N ILE A 191 -2.43 4.40 19.19
CA ILE A 191 -2.07 4.15 17.78
C ILE A 191 -1.14 2.93 17.67
N SER A 192 -0.18 2.79 18.58
CA SER A 192 0.76 1.66 18.59
C SER A 192 0.06 0.34 18.91
N ILE A 193 -0.87 0.33 19.87
CA ILE A 193 -1.69 -0.84 20.21
C ILE A 193 -2.57 -1.22 19.02
N ALA A 194 -3.28 -0.25 18.42
CA ALA A 194 -4.11 -0.49 17.24
C ALA A 194 -3.31 -1.04 16.05
N ARG A 195 -2.11 -0.51 15.82
CA ARG A 195 -1.19 -1.01 14.77
C ARG A 195 -0.77 -2.45 15.03
N ASN A 196 -0.44 -2.81 16.27
CA ASN A 196 -0.03 -4.16 16.63
C ASN A 196 -1.17 -5.17 16.44
N VAL A 197 -2.40 -4.80 16.82
CA VAL A 197 -3.59 -5.64 16.61
C VAL A 197 -3.83 -5.88 15.11
N ILE A 198 -3.74 -4.83 14.29
CA ILE A 198 -3.88 -4.95 12.83
C ILE A 198 -2.77 -5.83 12.25
N LEU A 199 -1.53 -5.67 12.69
CA LEU A 199 -0.40 -6.48 12.23
C LEU A 199 -0.59 -7.96 12.59
N GLU A 200 -1.08 -8.25 13.80
CA GLU A 200 -1.36 -9.61 14.24
C GLU A 200 -2.46 -10.28 13.39
N GLN A 201 -3.54 -9.55 13.08
CA GLN A 201 -4.59 -10.04 12.19
C GLN A 201 -4.05 -10.32 10.77
N LYS A 202 -3.18 -9.45 10.25
CA LYS A 202 -2.53 -9.66 8.95
C LYS A 202 -1.61 -10.88 8.98
N ASN A 203 -0.81 -11.05 10.02
CA ASN A 203 0.06 -12.23 10.18
C ASN A 203 -0.77 -13.53 10.26
N LYS A 204 -1.92 -13.51 10.95
CA LYS A 204 -2.85 -14.65 10.98
C LYS A 204 -3.42 -14.96 9.59
N LEU A 205 -3.80 -13.94 8.82
CA LEU A 205 -4.27 -14.13 7.44
C LEU A 205 -3.16 -14.68 6.53
N VAL A 206 -1.93 -14.16 6.64
CA VAL A 206 -0.79 -14.65 5.88
C VAL A 206 -0.46 -16.10 6.25
N ALA A 207 -0.44 -16.45 7.53
CA ALA A 207 -0.25 -17.82 7.99
C ALA A 207 -1.33 -18.75 7.41
N HIS A 208 -2.60 -18.34 7.47
CA HIS A 208 -3.69 -19.13 6.89
C HIS A 208 -3.61 -19.22 5.35
N MET A 209 -3.09 -18.20 4.66
CA MET A 209 -2.83 -18.27 3.22
C MET A 209 -1.72 -19.28 2.90
N VAL A 210 -0.61 -19.21 3.63
CA VAL A 210 0.51 -20.17 3.49
C VAL A 210 0.04 -21.60 3.78
N GLU A 211 -0.72 -21.82 4.86
CA GLU A 211 -1.29 -23.14 5.18
C GLU A 211 -2.29 -23.66 4.13
N ARG A 212 -3.00 -22.79 3.42
CA ARG A 212 -3.90 -23.19 2.32
C ARG A 212 -3.12 -23.57 1.08
N ASP A 213 -2.05 -22.83 0.79
CA ASP A 213 -1.16 -23.12 -0.33
C ASP A 213 -0.39 -24.42 -0.10
N ASP A 214 0.07 -24.68 1.13
CA ASP A 214 0.71 -25.94 1.52
C ASP A 214 -0.27 -27.13 1.43
N ARG A 215 -1.52 -26.95 1.89
CA ARG A 215 -2.58 -27.98 1.75
C ARG A 215 -2.89 -28.32 0.30
N SER A 216 -2.77 -27.35 -0.61
CA SER A 216 -3.05 -27.52 -2.03
C SER A 216 -1.78 -27.71 -2.86
N SER A 217 -0.65 -27.95 -2.19
CA SER A 217 0.61 -28.27 -2.84
C SER A 217 0.47 -29.57 -3.63
N VAL A 218 1.28 -29.69 -4.68
CA VAL A 218 1.27 -30.88 -5.53
C VAL A 218 1.58 -32.14 -4.71
N GLU A 219 2.55 -32.06 -3.79
CA GLU A 219 2.95 -33.18 -2.93
C GLU A 219 1.78 -33.66 -2.05
N ASN A 220 1.17 -32.76 -1.29
CA ASN A 220 0.08 -33.11 -0.37
C ASN A 220 -1.17 -33.63 -1.12
N VAL A 221 -1.51 -33.03 -2.26
CA VAL A 221 -2.67 -33.45 -3.06
C VAL A 221 -2.48 -34.84 -3.65
N LEU A 222 -1.27 -35.16 -4.10
CA LEU A 222 -0.95 -36.49 -4.62
C LEU A 222 -0.90 -37.53 -3.51
N GLU A 223 -0.43 -37.17 -2.31
CA GLU A 223 -0.51 -38.03 -1.13
C GLU A 223 -1.97 -38.38 -0.82
N VAL A 224 -2.85 -37.37 -0.71
CA VAL A 224 -4.28 -37.57 -0.47
C VAL A 224 -4.93 -38.41 -1.56
N LEU A 225 -4.63 -38.18 -2.85
CA LEU A 225 -5.14 -38.99 -3.95
C LEU A 225 -4.73 -40.47 -3.83
N ASN A 226 -3.46 -40.71 -3.47
CA ASN A 226 -2.92 -42.06 -3.35
C ASN A 226 -3.49 -42.83 -2.14
N ASP A 227 -3.95 -42.11 -1.12
CA ASP A 227 -4.54 -42.68 0.09
C ASP A 227 -6.07 -42.86 -0.01
N LEU A 228 -6.70 -42.42 -1.11
CA LEU A 228 -8.11 -42.69 -1.35
C LEU A 228 -8.36 -44.20 -1.48
N PRO A 229 -9.41 -44.74 -0.83
CA PRO A 229 -9.72 -46.16 -0.87
C PRO A 229 -10.05 -46.58 -2.30
N GLY A 230 -9.49 -47.71 -2.73
CA GLY A 230 -9.70 -48.25 -4.07
C GLY A 230 -8.83 -47.64 -5.17
N VAL A 231 -8.12 -46.53 -4.91
CA VAL A 231 -7.24 -45.91 -5.92
C VAL A 231 -5.98 -46.76 -6.10
N ARG A 232 -5.81 -47.29 -7.32
CA ARG A 232 -4.59 -47.99 -7.74
C ARG A 232 -3.69 -47.05 -8.52
N LYS A 233 -2.46 -46.84 -8.05
CA LYS A 233 -1.46 -46.02 -8.77
C LYS A 233 -1.29 -46.50 -10.20
N TRP A 234 -1.25 -45.56 -11.14
CA TRP A 234 -1.14 -45.81 -12.58
C TRP A 234 -2.34 -46.52 -13.22
N SER A 235 -3.48 -46.64 -12.53
CA SER A 235 -4.74 -46.99 -13.20
C SER A 235 -5.19 -45.85 -14.13
N PRO A 236 -6.07 -46.12 -15.10
CA PRO A 236 -6.65 -45.07 -15.93
C PRO A 236 -7.28 -43.94 -15.10
N PHE A 237 -8.02 -44.29 -14.04
CA PHE A 237 -8.57 -43.33 -13.08
C PHE A 237 -7.47 -42.50 -12.40
N HIS A 238 -6.44 -43.15 -11.85
CA HIS A 238 -5.34 -42.48 -11.15
C HIS A 238 -4.58 -41.52 -12.06
N SER A 239 -4.19 -41.96 -13.25
CA SER A 239 -3.47 -41.12 -14.21
C SER A 239 -4.32 -39.92 -14.65
N GLY A 240 -5.62 -40.12 -14.93
CA GLY A 240 -6.53 -39.02 -15.25
C GLY A 240 -6.68 -38.01 -14.12
N ALA A 241 -6.76 -38.50 -12.87
CA ALA A 241 -6.82 -37.64 -11.69
C ALA A 241 -5.53 -36.86 -11.49
N VAL A 242 -4.36 -37.49 -11.65
CA VAL A 242 -3.05 -36.83 -11.58
C VAL A 242 -2.95 -35.72 -12.63
N ASP A 243 -3.28 -36.01 -13.89
CA ASP A 243 -3.22 -35.04 -14.98
C ASP A 243 -4.10 -33.81 -14.68
N HIS A 244 -5.33 -34.04 -14.21
CA HIS A 244 -6.25 -32.97 -13.81
C HIS A 244 -5.70 -32.12 -12.66
N LEU A 245 -5.17 -32.75 -11.61
CA LEU A 245 -4.67 -32.06 -10.42
C LEU A 245 -3.34 -31.32 -10.68
N LEU A 246 -2.51 -31.82 -11.60
CA LEU A 246 -1.28 -31.14 -12.00
C LEU A 246 -1.52 -29.95 -12.95
N ALA A 247 -2.62 -29.97 -13.71
CA ALA A 247 -2.91 -28.94 -14.70
C ALA A 247 -3.10 -27.53 -14.12
N ASP A 248 -3.73 -27.39 -12.94
CA ASP A 248 -4.02 -26.08 -12.34
C ASP A 248 -4.06 -26.14 -10.81
N LEU A 249 -3.62 -25.06 -10.14
CA LEU A 249 -3.80 -24.83 -8.72
C LEU A 249 -5.29 -24.82 -8.32
N ALA A 250 -6.16 -24.28 -9.16
CA ALA A 250 -7.61 -24.26 -8.88
C ALA A 250 -8.18 -25.69 -8.75
N ASN A 251 -7.68 -26.64 -9.55
CA ASN A 251 -8.10 -28.03 -9.51
C ASN A 251 -7.69 -28.70 -8.19
N ARG A 252 -6.47 -28.43 -7.73
CA ARG A 252 -5.98 -28.91 -6.43
C ARG A 252 -6.78 -28.35 -5.26
N GLN A 253 -7.03 -27.04 -5.29
CA GLN A 253 -7.85 -26.38 -4.28
C GLN A 253 -9.28 -26.92 -4.26
N GLY A 254 -9.86 -27.15 -5.44
CA GLY A 254 -11.18 -27.76 -5.58
C GLY A 254 -11.24 -29.16 -4.98
N PHE A 255 -10.28 -30.03 -5.32
CA PHE A 255 -10.16 -31.37 -4.76
C PHE A 255 -10.01 -31.37 -3.24
N MET A 256 -9.14 -30.51 -2.70
CA MET A 256 -8.90 -30.41 -1.24
C MET A 256 -10.05 -29.76 -0.48
N ALA A 257 -10.96 -29.05 -1.15
CA ALA A 257 -12.13 -28.43 -0.53
C ALA A 257 -13.19 -29.46 -0.12
N PHE A 258 -13.23 -30.63 -0.75
CA PHE A 258 -14.17 -31.70 -0.41
C PHE A 258 -13.72 -32.44 0.86
N PRO A 259 -14.51 -32.41 1.97
CA PRO A 259 -14.10 -33.02 3.22
C PRO A 259 -14.20 -34.56 3.19
N SER A 260 -15.22 -35.09 2.52
CA SER A 260 -15.44 -36.54 2.41
C SER A 260 -14.52 -37.17 1.37
N VAL A 261 -14.14 -38.41 1.63
CA VAL A 261 -13.44 -39.28 0.68
C VAL A 261 -14.33 -39.61 -0.53
N GLU A 262 -15.62 -39.85 -0.28
CA GLU A 262 -16.59 -40.18 -1.33
C GLU A 262 -16.81 -39.00 -2.29
N ASP A 263 -16.86 -37.78 -1.75
CA ASP A 263 -17.00 -36.55 -2.55
C ASP A 263 -15.76 -36.32 -3.41
N LYS A 264 -14.56 -36.58 -2.87
CA LYS A 264 -13.30 -36.49 -3.61
C LYS A 264 -13.27 -37.47 -4.80
N ILE A 265 -13.70 -38.70 -4.58
CA ILE A 265 -13.78 -39.73 -5.63
C ILE A 265 -14.81 -39.31 -6.68
N SER A 266 -16.04 -38.97 -6.26
CA SER A 266 -17.13 -38.56 -7.15
C SER A 266 -16.76 -37.33 -8.00
N TYR A 267 -16.06 -36.37 -7.40
CA TYR A 267 -15.53 -35.20 -8.11
C TYR A 267 -14.54 -35.60 -9.21
N LEU A 268 -13.58 -36.48 -8.89
CA LEU A 268 -12.60 -36.94 -9.87
C LEU A 268 -13.24 -37.78 -10.97
N GLU A 269 -14.21 -38.64 -10.65
CA GLU A 269 -14.96 -39.40 -11.66
C GLU A 269 -15.71 -38.47 -12.62
N HIS A 270 -16.38 -37.45 -12.07
CA HIS A 270 -17.13 -36.47 -12.87
C HIS A 270 -16.23 -35.69 -13.82
N ILE A 271 -15.06 -35.23 -13.35
CA ILE A 271 -14.17 -34.39 -14.14
C ILE A 271 -13.33 -35.20 -15.13
N THR A 272 -12.83 -36.37 -14.72
CA THR A 272 -11.98 -37.20 -15.57
C THR A 272 -12.79 -38.07 -16.54
N GLY A 273 -14.08 -38.28 -16.28
CA GLY A 273 -14.94 -39.17 -17.03
C GLY A 273 -14.57 -40.66 -16.89
N ARG A 274 -13.77 -41.00 -15.88
CA ARG A 274 -13.29 -42.36 -15.60
C ARG A 274 -13.82 -42.80 -14.25
N LYS A 275 -14.34 -44.02 -14.14
CA LYS A 275 -14.77 -44.54 -12.83
C LYS A 275 -13.60 -45.16 -12.10
N LEU A 276 -13.70 -45.19 -10.78
CA LEU A 276 -12.72 -45.85 -9.92
C LEU A 276 -12.67 -47.37 -10.17
N ASP A 277 -13.82 -47.94 -10.54
CA ASP A 277 -14.01 -49.39 -10.76
C ASP A 277 -13.65 -49.87 -12.18
N ASP A 278 -13.27 -48.96 -13.10
CA ASP A 278 -12.87 -49.26 -14.48
C ASP A 278 -11.37 -49.63 -14.60
#